data_AF-A0A841PWE7-F1
#
_entry.id   AF-A0A841PWE7-F1
#
_cell.length_a   1.000
_cell.length_b   1.000
_cell.length_c   1.000
_cell.angle_alpha   90.00
_cell.angle_beta   90.00
_cell.angle_gamma   90.00
#
_symmetry.space_group_name_H-M   'P 1'
#
loop_
_entity.id
_entity.type
_entity.pdbx_description
1 polymer ?
#
loop_
_entity_poly.entity_id
_entity_poly.type
_entity_poly.pdbx_seq_one_letter_code
_entity_poly.pdbx_strand_id
1 'polypeptide(L)'
;MTLHAITGIETALFDIVGKKLNVPVYQLLGGKYRDKIRIYADCHAGDSLESISPVLLTRTPHWDKNANVEEEQELSMKFHGGKRSEAGMINPENYAEQAKKMVAKGFTALKFDIDVPTPYSMDDYNLSLTRKEINFMVSLVAAVRNAVGDDVDIAIDCHWNYNANDVIKLARACEPYDLLWLEDPTPPENIDALRWVTHETKVPIASGENHYLRHQFPRF
;
A
#
# COMPACT_ATOMS: atom_id res chain seq x y z
N MET A 1 7.37 17.13 -8.21
CA MET A 1 6.71 17.31 -9.53
C MET A 1 7.63 17.04 -10.72
N THR A 2 8.87 17.54 -10.75
CA THR A 2 9.79 17.41 -11.91
C THR A 2 10.13 15.97 -12.30
N LEU A 3 10.45 15.09 -11.33
CA LEU A 3 10.86 13.71 -11.61
C LEU A 3 9.71 12.85 -12.18
N HIS A 4 8.48 13.05 -11.71
CA HIS A 4 7.29 12.41 -12.28
C HIS A 4 7.10 12.79 -13.75
N ALA A 5 7.28 14.07 -14.11
CA ALA A 5 7.19 14.51 -15.50
C ALA A 5 8.29 13.89 -16.39
N ILE A 6 9.53 13.81 -15.88
CA ILE A 6 10.63 13.14 -16.58
C ILE A 6 10.31 11.66 -16.82
N THR A 7 9.78 10.96 -15.82
CA THR A 7 9.38 9.53 -15.94
C THR A 7 8.31 9.34 -17.01
N GLY A 8 7.34 10.25 -17.11
CA GLY A 8 6.33 10.24 -18.17
C GLY A 8 6.93 10.39 -19.57
N ILE A 9 7.88 11.32 -19.74
CA ILE A 9 8.61 11.51 -21.00
C ILE A 9 9.45 10.28 -21.34
N GLU A 10 10.22 9.75 -20.37
CA GLU A 10 11.05 8.56 -20.56
C GLU A 10 10.22 7.35 -21.00
N THR A 11 9.07 7.11 -20.35
CA THR A 11 8.14 6.04 -20.72
C THR A 11 7.65 6.20 -22.16
N ALA A 12 7.30 7.42 -22.59
CA ALA A 12 6.88 7.71 -23.95
C ALA A 12 8.01 7.49 -24.98
N LEU A 13 9.25 7.83 -24.62
CA LEU A 13 10.43 7.58 -25.46
C LEU A 13 10.67 6.07 -25.65
N PHE A 14 10.57 5.27 -24.59
CA PHE A 14 10.67 3.81 -24.70
C PHE A 14 9.57 3.21 -25.59
N ASP A 15 8.34 3.72 -25.50
CA ASP A 15 7.23 3.31 -26.38
C ASP A 15 7.51 3.66 -27.86
N ILE A 16 8.01 4.86 -28.15
CA ILE A 16 8.38 5.28 -29.51
C ILE A 16 9.48 4.38 -30.08
N VAL A 17 10.53 4.09 -29.30
CA VAL A 17 11.62 3.22 -29.72
C VAL A 17 11.12 1.79 -29.97
N GLY A 18 10.29 1.24 -29.07
CA GLY A 18 9.68 -0.06 -29.22
C GLY A 18 8.85 -0.18 -30.50
N LYS A 19 7.98 0.81 -30.76
CA LYS A 19 7.19 0.91 -32.00
C LYS A 19 8.06 1.02 -33.25
N LYS A 20 9.12 1.82 -33.21
CA LYS A 20 10.04 1.99 -34.35
C LYS A 20 10.79 0.71 -34.70
N LEU A 21 11.19 -0.06 -33.68
CA LEU A 21 11.91 -1.33 -33.83
C LEU A 21 10.97 -2.53 -33.99
N ASN A 22 9.65 -2.32 -33.87
CA ASN A 22 8.62 -3.37 -33.87
C ASN A 22 8.90 -4.48 -32.84
N VAL A 23 9.32 -4.09 -31.63
CA VAL A 23 9.56 -4.99 -30.50
C VAL A 23 8.84 -4.47 -29.25
N PRO A 24 8.35 -5.36 -28.36
CA PRO A 24 7.79 -4.93 -27.10
C PRO A 24 8.88 -4.35 -26.18
N VAL A 25 8.53 -3.38 -25.33
CA VAL A 25 9.48 -2.62 -24.49
C VAL A 25 10.38 -3.53 -23.64
N TYR A 26 9.88 -4.64 -23.11
CA TYR A 26 10.70 -5.56 -22.29
C TYR A 26 11.91 -6.13 -23.05
N GLN A 27 11.89 -6.20 -24.39
CA GLN A 27 13.05 -6.62 -25.19
C GLN A 27 14.17 -5.58 -25.15
N LEU A 28 13.81 -4.30 -25.06
CA LEU A 28 14.78 -3.20 -24.87
C LEU A 28 15.40 -3.21 -23.47
N LEU A 29 14.71 -3.83 -22.50
CA LEU A 29 15.11 -3.93 -21.09
C LEU A 29 15.84 -5.24 -20.74
N GLY A 30 16.38 -5.95 -21.74
CA GLY A 30 17.16 -7.18 -21.54
C GLY A 30 16.40 -8.49 -21.74
N GLY A 31 15.19 -8.43 -22.30
CA GLY A 31 14.45 -9.62 -22.72
C GLY A 31 13.52 -10.21 -21.66
N LYS A 32 12.93 -11.36 -21.98
CA LYS A 32 11.88 -12.00 -21.17
C LYS A 32 12.47 -12.96 -20.14
N TYR A 33 12.19 -12.72 -18.86
CA TYR A 33 12.62 -13.58 -17.74
C TYR A 33 11.52 -14.52 -17.23
N ARG A 34 10.25 -14.24 -17.53
CA ARG A 34 9.08 -15.02 -17.07
C ARG A 34 7.90 -14.88 -18.02
N ASP A 35 7.04 -15.90 -18.05
CA ASP A 35 5.83 -15.93 -18.89
C ASP A 35 4.63 -15.23 -18.26
N LYS A 36 4.58 -15.18 -16.92
CA LYS A 36 3.49 -14.59 -16.13
C LYS A 36 4.06 -13.77 -14.98
N ILE A 37 3.36 -12.72 -14.61
CA ILE A 37 3.68 -11.86 -13.46
C ILE A 37 2.54 -12.07 -12.45
N ARG A 38 2.90 -12.40 -11.21
CA ARG A 38 1.94 -12.46 -10.10
C ARG A 38 1.58 -11.03 -9.70
N ILE A 39 0.29 -10.78 -9.49
CA ILE A 39 -0.26 -9.48 -9.08
C ILE A 39 -0.93 -9.68 -7.72
N TYR A 40 -0.81 -8.70 -6.83
CA TYR A 40 -1.58 -8.65 -5.59
C TYR A 40 -2.79 -7.73 -5.76
N ALA A 41 -3.87 -7.98 -5.03
CA ALA A 41 -5.00 -7.05 -4.97
C ALA A 41 -4.75 -6.04 -3.86
N ASP A 42 -4.68 -4.77 -4.22
CA ASP A 42 -4.78 -3.69 -3.23
C ASP A 42 -6.23 -3.60 -2.75
N CYS A 43 -6.41 -3.77 -1.45
CA CYS A 43 -7.70 -3.89 -0.78
C CYS A 43 -7.86 -2.74 0.22
N HIS A 44 -7.63 -1.51 -0.23
CA HIS A 44 -7.97 -0.28 0.48
C HIS A 44 -9.31 -0.41 1.25
N ALA A 45 -9.51 0.43 2.26
CA ALA A 45 -10.67 0.39 3.18
C ALA A 45 -12.05 0.68 2.53
N GLY A 46 -12.26 0.37 1.26
CA GLY A 46 -13.49 0.53 0.49
C GLY A 46 -13.50 -0.25 -0.83
N ASP A 47 -14.65 -0.23 -1.50
CA ASP A 47 -14.85 -0.84 -2.82
C ASP A 47 -14.47 0.19 -3.89
N SER A 48 -13.20 0.28 -4.29
CA SER A 48 -12.90 1.16 -5.41
C SER A 48 -11.70 0.71 -6.27
N LEU A 49 -12.04 0.21 -7.46
CA LEU A 49 -11.13 0.21 -8.62
C LEU A 49 -11.06 1.66 -9.13
N GLU A 50 -10.36 2.52 -8.41
CA GLU A 50 -10.22 3.92 -8.82
C GLU A 50 -9.13 4.03 -9.89
N SER A 51 -9.47 4.66 -11.02
CA SER A 51 -8.43 5.21 -11.89
C SER A 51 -8.20 6.65 -11.48
N ILE A 52 -6.97 6.98 -11.14
CA ILE A 52 -6.57 8.36 -10.95
C ILE A 52 -6.09 8.92 -12.30
N SER A 53 -6.52 10.14 -12.62
CA SER A 53 -6.09 10.86 -13.82
C SER A 53 -4.66 11.40 -13.66
N PRO A 54 -3.99 11.85 -14.74
CA PRO A 54 -2.66 12.46 -14.63
C PRO A 54 -2.58 13.71 -13.73
N VAL A 55 -3.72 14.27 -13.34
CA VAL A 55 -3.83 15.43 -12.43
C VAL A 55 -4.38 15.05 -11.04
N LEU A 56 -4.25 13.77 -10.67
CA LEU A 56 -4.66 13.23 -9.36
C LEU A 56 -6.16 13.32 -9.05
N LEU A 57 -7.00 13.49 -10.06
CA LEU A 57 -8.45 13.42 -9.92
C LEU A 57 -8.94 12.00 -10.20
N THR A 58 -9.78 11.46 -9.32
CA THR A 58 -10.44 10.18 -9.51
C THR A 58 -11.32 10.21 -10.76
N ARG A 59 -11.29 9.13 -11.55
CA ARG A 59 -12.07 8.97 -12.78
C ARG A 59 -12.49 7.51 -12.97
N THR A 60 -13.54 7.31 -13.76
CA THR A 60 -13.93 5.98 -14.20
C THR A 60 -12.86 5.43 -15.15
N PRO A 61 -12.27 4.25 -14.87
CA PRO A 61 -11.36 3.62 -15.80
C PRO A 61 -12.05 3.35 -17.15
N HIS A 62 -11.38 3.62 -18.28
CA HIS A 62 -11.99 3.41 -19.60
C HIS A 62 -12.35 1.94 -19.88
N TRP A 63 -11.70 1.00 -19.19
CA TRP A 63 -11.92 -0.44 -19.30
C TRP A 63 -12.98 -0.99 -18.33
N ASP A 64 -13.43 -0.19 -17.35
CA ASP A 64 -14.49 -0.59 -16.42
C ASP A 64 -15.51 0.54 -16.24
N LYS A 65 -16.55 0.49 -17.07
CA LYS A 65 -17.63 1.49 -17.06
C LYS A 65 -18.56 1.35 -15.86
N ASN A 66 -18.42 0.29 -15.07
CA ASN A 66 -19.23 0.03 -13.88
C ASN A 66 -18.49 0.35 -12.59
N ALA A 67 -17.25 0.87 -12.67
CA ALA A 67 -16.50 1.27 -11.50
C ALA A 67 -17.24 2.39 -10.75
N ASN A 68 -17.58 2.14 -9.49
CA ASN A 68 -18.05 3.17 -8.58
C ASN A 68 -16.85 4.09 -8.28
N VAL A 69 -16.96 5.34 -8.71
CA VAL A 69 -15.96 6.38 -8.43
C VAL A 69 -16.52 7.22 -7.31
N GLU A 70 -15.91 7.19 -6.13
CA GLU A 70 -16.30 8.08 -5.04
C GLU A 70 -15.82 9.51 -5.35
N GLU A 71 -16.72 10.50 -5.19
CA GLU A 71 -16.49 11.85 -5.71
C GLU A 71 -15.69 12.78 -4.78
N GLU A 72 -15.44 12.44 -3.51
CA GLU A 72 -14.70 13.34 -2.59
C GLU A 72 -13.98 12.59 -1.46
N GLN A 73 -12.65 12.43 -1.59
CA GLN A 73 -11.78 12.08 -0.47
C GLN A 73 -11.56 13.32 0.40
N GLU A 74 -11.99 13.27 1.67
CA GLU A 74 -11.58 14.27 2.65
C GLU A 74 -10.13 13.95 3.02
N LEU A 75 -9.22 14.89 2.77
CA LEU A 75 -7.80 14.69 3.05
C LEU A 75 -7.57 14.67 4.56
N SER A 76 -7.40 13.47 5.13
CA SER A 76 -6.85 13.31 6.47
C SER A 76 -5.33 13.24 6.39
N MET A 77 -4.64 13.98 7.27
CA MET A 77 -3.18 13.90 7.37
C MET A 77 -2.68 12.60 8.02
N LYS A 78 -3.54 11.91 8.79
CA LYS A 78 -3.17 10.72 9.57
C LYS A 78 -3.81 9.42 9.07
N PHE A 79 -4.87 9.53 8.27
CA PHE A 79 -5.62 8.37 7.80
C PHE A 79 -5.61 8.31 6.29
N HIS A 80 -5.09 7.22 5.72
CA HIS A 80 -5.17 7.00 4.28
C HIS A 80 -6.57 6.56 3.87
N GLY A 81 -7.10 7.15 2.79
CA GLY A 81 -8.32 6.68 2.13
C GLY A 81 -9.63 6.79 2.91
N GLY A 82 -9.68 7.49 4.05
CA GLY A 82 -10.89 7.56 4.87
C GLY A 82 -11.07 8.81 5.72
N LYS A 83 -12.33 9.12 6.02
CA LYS A 83 -12.75 10.27 6.84
C LYS A 83 -12.81 9.88 8.31
N ARG A 84 -12.51 10.80 9.23
CA ARG A 84 -12.67 10.53 10.67
C ARG A 84 -14.11 10.09 11.03
N SER A 85 -15.11 10.54 10.29
CA SER A 85 -16.50 10.11 10.41
C SER A 85 -16.74 8.63 10.11
N GLU A 86 -15.87 7.98 9.35
CA GLU A 86 -15.97 6.58 8.92
C GLU A 86 -15.34 5.61 9.93
N ALA A 87 -14.71 6.11 10.99
CA ALA A 87 -14.06 5.30 12.01
C ALA A 87 -14.99 4.26 12.68
N GLY A 88 -16.31 4.49 12.68
CA GLY A 88 -17.31 3.53 13.18
C GLY A 88 -17.72 2.47 12.16
N MET A 89 -17.38 2.65 10.88
CA MET A 89 -17.72 1.74 9.79
C MET A 89 -16.59 0.74 9.51
N ILE A 90 -15.35 1.08 9.88
CA ILE A 90 -14.19 0.23 9.69
C ILE A 90 -14.05 -0.76 10.85
N ASN A 91 -14.00 -2.05 10.51
CA ASN A 91 -13.91 -3.12 11.48
C ASN A 91 -13.23 -4.38 10.87
N PRO A 92 -12.82 -5.34 11.71
CA PRO A 92 -12.16 -6.56 11.25
C PRO A 92 -13.03 -7.44 10.34
N GLU A 93 -14.35 -7.43 10.51
CA GLU A 93 -15.27 -8.21 9.69
C GLU A 93 -15.26 -7.75 8.23
N ASN A 94 -15.31 -6.45 7.98
CA ASN A 94 -15.26 -5.88 6.63
C ASN A 94 -13.95 -6.25 5.91
N TYR A 95 -12.82 -6.21 6.63
CA TYR A 95 -11.51 -6.60 6.08
C TYR A 95 -11.48 -8.09 5.69
N ALA A 96 -12.02 -8.96 6.57
CA ALA A 96 -12.13 -10.38 6.29
C ALA A 96 -13.03 -10.68 5.08
N GLU A 97 -14.16 -9.97 4.93
CA GLU A 97 -15.06 -10.12 3.79
C GLU A 97 -14.42 -9.69 2.48
N GLN A 98 -13.73 -8.53 2.48
CA GLN A 98 -13.02 -8.05 1.29
C GLN A 98 -11.90 -9.00 0.88
N ALA A 99 -11.15 -9.53 1.84
CA ALA A 99 -10.10 -10.51 1.58
C ALA A 99 -10.67 -11.76 0.90
N LYS A 100 -11.77 -12.32 1.42
CA LYS A 100 -12.47 -13.47 0.81
C LYS A 100 -12.96 -13.15 -0.61
N LYS A 101 -13.49 -11.94 -0.84
CA LYS A 101 -13.95 -11.48 -2.15
C LYS A 101 -12.81 -11.46 -3.17
N MET A 102 -11.62 -10.97 -2.79
CA MET A 102 -10.47 -10.94 -3.70
C MET A 102 -9.86 -12.33 -3.92
N VAL A 103 -9.80 -13.18 -2.89
CA VAL A 103 -9.39 -14.58 -3.05
C VAL A 103 -10.34 -15.33 -4.00
N ALA A 104 -11.65 -15.10 -3.90
CA ALA A 104 -12.62 -15.69 -4.82
C ALA A 104 -12.45 -15.22 -6.28
N LYS A 105 -11.86 -14.04 -6.51
CA LYS A 105 -11.45 -13.57 -7.85
C LYS A 105 -10.13 -14.19 -8.35
N GLY A 106 -9.46 -15.01 -7.52
CA GLY A 106 -8.24 -15.74 -7.87
C GLY A 106 -6.94 -15.06 -7.43
N PHE A 107 -7.01 -13.98 -6.62
CA PHE A 107 -5.81 -13.38 -6.04
C PHE A 107 -5.25 -14.27 -4.93
N THR A 108 -3.93 -14.41 -4.92
CA THR A 108 -3.19 -15.15 -3.88
C THR A 108 -2.31 -14.24 -3.04
N ALA A 109 -2.34 -12.93 -3.28
CA ALA A 109 -1.64 -11.92 -2.50
C ALA A 109 -2.52 -10.69 -2.38
N LEU A 110 -2.59 -10.10 -1.19
CA LEU A 110 -3.46 -8.96 -0.86
C LEU A 110 -2.64 -7.89 -0.13
N LYS A 111 -2.94 -6.61 -0.35
CA LYS A 111 -2.43 -5.48 0.47
C LYS A 111 -3.61 -4.76 1.14
N PHE A 112 -3.44 -4.35 2.39
CA PHE A 112 -4.45 -3.58 3.13
C PHE A 112 -3.84 -2.39 3.85
N ASP A 113 -4.51 -1.26 3.81
CA ASP A 113 -4.18 -0.12 4.68
C ASP A 113 -4.59 -0.46 6.11
N ILE A 114 -3.75 -0.13 7.09
CA ILE A 114 -4.09 -0.29 8.51
C ILE A 114 -4.05 1.03 9.27
N ASP A 115 -3.51 2.09 8.68
CA ASP A 115 -3.56 3.46 9.16
C ASP A 115 -4.92 4.13 8.88
N VAL A 116 -5.98 3.41 9.22
CA VAL A 116 -7.37 3.80 8.92
C VAL A 116 -8.01 4.56 10.08
N PRO A 117 -9.08 5.35 9.82
CA PRO A 117 -9.81 6.05 10.86
C PRO A 117 -10.25 5.12 12.00
N THR A 118 -9.98 5.53 13.24
CA THR A 118 -10.31 4.75 14.44
C THR A 118 -10.81 5.65 15.57
N PRO A 119 -11.79 5.20 16.38
CA PRO A 119 -12.28 5.98 17.53
C PRO A 119 -11.23 6.15 18.64
N TYR A 120 -10.08 5.49 18.52
CA TYR A 120 -9.00 5.54 19.51
C TYR A 120 -7.96 6.62 19.25
N SER A 121 -7.99 7.27 18.07
CA SER A 121 -7.05 8.36 17.77
C SER A 121 -7.34 9.58 18.64
N MET A 122 -6.29 10.05 19.31
CA MET A 122 -6.34 11.20 20.22
C MET A 122 -5.94 12.51 19.53
N ASP A 123 -5.24 12.42 18.39
CA ASP A 123 -4.61 13.55 17.71
C ASP A 123 -4.33 13.15 16.25
N ASP A 124 -4.70 14.03 15.32
CA ASP A 124 -4.67 13.79 13.88
C ASP A 124 -3.38 14.33 13.20
N TYR A 125 -2.47 14.92 13.96
CA TYR A 125 -1.24 15.56 13.45
C TYR A 125 0.03 14.87 13.93
N ASN A 126 0.00 14.23 15.10
CA ASN A 126 1.16 13.53 15.60
C ASN A 126 1.29 12.14 14.97
N LEU A 127 2.54 11.69 14.88
CA LEU A 127 2.90 10.38 14.30
C LEU A 127 2.89 9.27 15.36
N SER A 128 2.17 9.44 16.47
CA SER A 128 2.20 8.51 17.60
C SER A 128 1.02 7.56 17.59
N LEU A 129 1.26 6.33 18.04
CA LEU A 129 0.23 5.31 18.20
C LEU A 129 0.02 5.00 19.68
N THR A 130 -1.23 5.11 20.12
CA THR A 130 -1.65 4.57 21.40
C THR A 130 -1.73 3.04 21.36
N ARG A 131 -1.72 2.41 22.53
CA ARG A 131 -1.93 0.95 22.63
C ARG A 131 -3.26 0.49 22.02
N LYS A 132 -4.30 1.31 22.11
CA LYS A 132 -5.62 0.98 21.55
C LYS A 132 -5.62 1.01 20.02
N GLU A 133 -4.95 2.00 19.42
CA GLU A 133 -4.76 2.06 17.97
C GLU A 133 -3.96 0.85 17.47
N ILE A 134 -2.83 0.52 18.10
CA ILE A 134 -2.04 -0.68 17.73
C ILE A 134 -2.89 -1.96 17.81
N ASN A 135 -3.62 -2.14 18.90
CA ASN A 135 -4.45 -3.35 19.07
C ASN A 135 -5.56 -3.44 18.01
N PHE A 136 -6.14 -2.30 17.63
CA PHE A 136 -7.15 -2.24 16.58
C PHE A 136 -6.55 -2.60 15.22
N MET A 137 -5.43 -1.99 14.84
CA MET A 137 -4.69 -2.31 13.61
C MET A 137 -4.37 -3.80 13.52
N VAL A 138 -3.81 -4.36 14.60
CA VAL A 138 -3.48 -5.80 14.68
C VAL A 138 -4.74 -6.66 14.55
N SER A 139 -5.89 -6.23 15.07
CA SER A 139 -7.14 -6.98 14.90
C SER A 139 -7.62 -7.03 13.45
N LEU A 140 -7.37 -5.98 12.66
CA LEU A 140 -7.68 -5.96 11.23
C LEU A 140 -6.82 -7.01 10.51
N VAL A 141 -5.51 -7.01 10.76
CA VAL A 141 -4.56 -8.00 10.21
C VAL A 141 -4.95 -9.42 10.60
N ALA A 142 -5.28 -9.63 11.87
CA ALA A 142 -5.69 -10.93 12.40
C ALA A 142 -6.93 -11.46 11.69
N ALA A 143 -7.93 -10.60 11.45
CA ALA A 143 -9.16 -10.99 10.77
C ALA A 143 -8.91 -11.37 9.31
N VAL A 144 -8.06 -10.63 8.59
CA VAL A 144 -7.66 -11.01 7.21
C VAL A 144 -6.99 -12.38 7.23
N ARG A 145 -5.94 -12.58 8.03
CA ARG A 145 -5.23 -13.87 8.12
C ARG A 145 -6.17 -15.02 8.45
N ASN A 146 -7.02 -14.87 9.46
CA ASN A 146 -8.00 -15.89 9.84
C ASN A 146 -9.02 -16.20 8.72
N ALA A 147 -9.34 -15.21 7.89
CA ALA A 147 -10.32 -15.35 6.82
C ALA A 147 -9.79 -16.09 5.59
N VAL A 148 -8.51 -15.90 5.26
CA VAL A 148 -7.91 -16.43 4.01
C VAL A 148 -6.91 -17.57 4.21
N GLY A 149 -6.53 -17.87 5.46
CA GLY A 149 -5.58 -18.93 5.80
C GLY A 149 -4.13 -18.55 5.46
N ASP A 150 -3.23 -19.52 5.55
CA ASP A 150 -1.77 -19.29 5.48
C ASP A 150 -1.22 -19.27 4.05
N ASP A 151 -1.97 -19.81 3.07
CA ASP A 151 -1.52 -19.91 1.67
C ASP A 151 -1.67 -18.59 0.87
N VAL A 152 -2.34 -17.59 1.45
CA VAL A 152 -2.53 -16.27 0.84
C VAL A 152 -1.56 -15.29 1.47
N ASP A 153 -0.75 -14.63 0.65
CA ASP A 153 0.18 -13.61 1.10
C ASP A 153 -0.56 -12.33 1.51
N ILE A 154 -0.18 -11.72 2.63
CA ILE A 154 -0.80 -10.49 3.15
C ILE A 154 0.28 -9.44 3.36
N ALA A 155 0.14 -8.29 2.71
CA ALA A 155 0.89 -7.09 2.96
C ALA A 155 0.01 -6.05 3.66
N ILE A 156 0.63 -5.14 4.40
CA ILE A 156 -0.06 -4.03 5.07
C ILE A 156 0.68 -2.72 4.84
N ASP A 157 -0.05 -1.61 4.86
CA ASP A 157 0.48 -0.26 4.63
C ASP A 157 0.19 0.70 5.79
N CYS A 158 1.11 1.64 6.01
CA CYS A 158 1.05 2.69 7.02
C CYS A 158 1.19 4.11 6.44
N HIS A 159 1.44 4.26 5.13
CA HIS A 159 1.55 5.54 4.42
C HIS A 159 2.39 6.60 5.14
N TRP A 160 3.52 6.16 5.69
CA TRP A 160 4.50 6.99 6.40
C TRP A 160 4.01 7.68 7.68
N ASN A 161 2.85 7.30 8.21
CA ASN A 161 2.15 8.07 9.24
C ASN A 161 2.71 7.95 10.66
N TYR A 162 3.74 7.13 10.90
CA TYR A 162 4.16 6.78 12.26
C TYR A 162 5.64 7.02 12.57
N ASN A 163 5.91 7.31 13.84
CA ASN A 163 7.27 7.36 14.35
C ASN A 163 7.84 5.94 14.56
N ALA A 164 9.17 5.82 14.45
CA ALA A 164 9.86 4.53 14.52
C ALA A 164 9.55 3.72 15.79
N ASN A 165 9.51 4.36 16.97
CA ASN A 165 9.31 3.63 18.23
C ASN A 165 7.95 2.94 18.30
N ASP A 166 6.91 3.60 17.79
CA ASP A 166 5.55 3.07 17.84
C ASP A 166 5.29 2.05 16.74
N VAL A 167 5.78 2.31 15.53
CA VAL A 167 5.63 1.34 14.43
C VAL A 167 6.45 0.06 14.67
N ILE A 168 7.56 0.11 15.41
CA ILE A 168 8.26 -1.11 15.89
C ILE A 168 7.35 -1.96 16.78
N LYS A 169 6.54 -1.33 17.66
CA LYS A 169 5.60 -2.08 18.51
C LYS A 169 4.49 -2.71 17.68
N LEU A 170 4.00 -2.01 16.66
CA LEU A 170 3.03 -2.53 15.70
C LEU A 170 3.63 -3.69 14.89
N ALA A 171 4.79 -3.51 14.28
CA ALA A 171 5.47 -4.52 13.48
C ALA A 171 5.73 -5.81 14.27
N ARG A 172 6.20 -5.70 15.51
CA ARG A 172 6.37 -6.85 16.42
C ARG A 172 5.06 -7.54 16.75
N ALA A 173 3.99 -6.77 16.97
CA ALA A 173 2.67 -7.33 17.23
C ALA A 173 2.10 -8.05 15.99
N CYS A 174 2.57 -7.68 14.79
CA CYS A 174 2.18 -8.32 13.53
C CYS A 174 3.04 -9.56 13.15
N GLU A 175 4.17 -9.82 13.83
CA GLU A 175 5.03 -10.98 13.54
C GLU A 175 4.29 -12.33 13.47
N PRO A 176 3.28 -12.63 14.31
CA PRO A 176 2.57 -13.90 14.25
C PRO A 176 1.73 -14.14 12.98
N TYR A 177 1.49 -13.12 12.15
CA TYR A 177 0.61 -13.21 10.98
C TYR A 177 1.35 -13.48 9.66
N ASP A 178 2.69 -13.63 9.71
CA ASP A 178 3.55 -13.96 8.56
C ASP A 178 3.26 -13.09 7.34
N LEU A 179 3.50 -11.79 7.51
CA LEU A 179 3.22 -10.80 6.48
C LEU A 179 4.24 -10.88 5.35
N LEU A 180 3.77 -10.70 4.12
CA LEU A 180 4.62 -10.52 2.94
C LEU A 180 5.49 -9.28 3.10
N TRP A 181 4.90 -8.16 3.54
CA TRP A 181 5.64 -6.99 4.04
C TRP A 181 4.77 -6.06 4.89
N LEU A 182 5.42 -5.18 5.64
CA LEU A 182 4.88 -3.93 6.19
C LEU A 182 5.46 -2.76 5.37
N GLU A 183 4.57 -2.03 4.70
CA GLU A 183 4.90 -0.94 3.78
C GLU A 183 4.98 0.37 4.53
N ASP A 184 5.97 1.18 4.17
CA ASP A 184 6.06 2.60 4.50
C ASP A 184 5.73 2.95 5.97
N PRO A 185 6.44 2.32 6.94
CA PRO A 185 6.12 2.47 8.36
C PRO A 185 6.45 3.85 8.94
N THR A 186 7.29 4.65 8.27
CA THR A 186 7.80 5.94 8.77
C THR A 186 7.96 6.96 7.63
N PRO A 187 8.01 8.29 7.93
CA PRO A 187 8.30 9.34 6.96
C PRO A 187 9.49 9.02 6.04
N PRO A 188 9.34 9.18 4.71
CA PRO A 188 10.32 8.69 3.72
C PRO A 188 11.64 9.47 3.76
N GLU A 189 11.67 10.67 4.35
CA GLU A 189 12.86 11.51 4.45
C GLU A 189 13.90 10.94 5.43
N ASN A 190 13.48 10.12 6.40
CA ASN A 190 14.35 9.60 7.43
C ASN A 190 14.69 8.11 7.20
N ILE A 191 15.66 7.88 6.32
CA ILE A 191 16.16 6.53 6.00
C ILE A 191 16.72 5.80 7.22
N ASP A 192 17.33 6.52 8.18
CA ASP A 192 17.86 5.90 9.40
C ASP A 192 16.75 5.36 10.29
N ALA A 193 15.60 6.05 10.35
CA ALA A 193 14.41 5.54 11.03
C ALA A 193 13.86 4.28 10.35
N LEU A 194 13.73 4.29 9.02
CA LEU A 194 13.31 3.10 8.26
C LEU A 194 14.27 1.92 8.50
N ARG A 195 15.58 2.18 8.43
CA ARG A 195 16.62 1.18 8.73
C ARG A 195 16.49 0.62 10.14
N TRP A 196 16.24 1.48 11.12
CA TRP A 196 16.05 1.06 12.50
C TRP A 196 14.84 0.12 12.63
N VAL A 197 13.69 0.48 12.05
CA VAL A 197 12.49 -0.39 12.04
C VAL A 197 12.84 -1.76 11.44
N THR A 198 13.50 -1.80 10.29
CA THR A 198 13.91 -3.04 9.61
C THR A 198 14.78 -3.96 10.49
N HIS A 199 15.59 -3.42 11.40
CA HIS A 199 16.42 -4.22 12.30
C HIS A 199 15.71 -4.71 13.56
N GLU A 200 14.52 -4.20 13.88
CA GLU A 200 13.85 -4.43 15.17
C GLU A 200 12.68 -5.41 15.11
N THR A 201 12.31 -5.87 13.90
CA THR A 201 11.21 -6.80 13.65
C THR A 201 11.63 -7.91 12.69
N LYS A 202 10.92 -9.03 12.71
CA LYS A 202 11.03 -10.08 11.69
C LYS A 202 10.15 -9.85 10.46
N VAL A 203 9.16 -8.95 10.57
CA VAL A 203 8.30 -8.59 9.44
C VAL A 203 9.15 -7.92 8.35
N PRO A 204 9.13 -8.39 7.09
CA PRO A 204 9.81 -7.71 6.00
C PRO A 204 9.29 -6.28 5.84
N ILE A 205 10.18 -5.31 5.67
CA ILE A 205 9.81 -3.91 5.44
C ILE A 205 9.90 -3.59 3.95
N ALA A 206 8.84 -3.01 3.39
CA ALA A 206 8.81 -2.48 2.03
C ALA A 206 8.73 -0.95 2.05
N SER A 207 9.39 -0.31 1.10
CA SER A 207 9.32 1.14 0.87
C SER A 207 9.84 1.46 -0.53
N GLY A 208 9.50 2.64 -1.04
CA GLY A 208 10.16 3.20 -2.23
C GLY A 208 9.31 4.07 -3.13
N GLU A 209 7.99 4.17 -2.93
CA GLU A 209 7.13 4.99 -3.80
C GLU A 209 7.40 6.50 -3.67
N ASN A 210 7.98 6.92 -2.53
CA ASN A 210 8.48 8.29 -2.29
C ASN A 210 10.02 8.41 -2.30
N HIS A 211 10.73 7.39 -2.80
CA HIS A 211 12.17 7.47 -3.08
C HIS A 211 12.42 7.51 -4.59
N TYR A 212 13.21 8.48 -5.02
CA TYR A 212 13.48 8.75 -6.42
C TYR A 212 14.98 8.71 -6.72
N LEU A 213 15.29 8.21 -7.92
CA LEU A 213 16.64 8.04 -8.43
C LEU A 213 17.47 7.06 -7.60
N ARG A 214 18.54 6.55 -8.22
CA ARG A 214 19.39 5.52 -7.62
C ARG A 214 19.96 5.87 -6.25
N HIS A 215 20.27 7.14 -5.98
CA HIS A 215 20.94 7.54 -4.74
C HIS A 215 20.01 7.53 -3.51
N GLN A 216 18.69 7.55 -3.69
CA GLN A 216 17.73 7.40 -2.59
C GLN A 216 17.42 5.93 -2.26
N PHE A 217 17.98 4.99 -3.03
CA PHE A 217 18.00 3.56 -2.71
C PHE A 217 19.43 3.16 -2.28
N PRO A 218 19.88 3.58 -1.08
CA PRO A 218 21.18 3.17 -0.59
C PRO A 218 21.21 1.66 -0.41
N ARG A 219 22.38 1.06 -0.60
CA ARG A 219 22.58 -0.36 -0.30
C ARG A 219 22.63 -0.51 1.22
N PHE A 220 21.71 -1.29 1.78
CA PHE A 220 21.72 -1.71 3.18
C PHE A 220 22.52 -3.00 3.34
#